data_AF-A0A6N9U1E7-F1
#
_entry.id   AF-A0A6N9U1E7-F1
#
_cell.length_a   1.000
_cell.length_b   1.000
_cell.length_c   1.000
_cell.angle_alpha   90.00
_cell.angle_beta   90.00
_cell.angle_gamma   90.00
#
_symmetry.space_group_name_H-M   'P 1'
#
loop_
_entity.id
_entity.type
_entity.pdbx_description
1 polymer ?
#
loop_
_entity_poly.entity_id
_entity_poly.type
_entity_poly.pdbx_seq_one_letter_code
_entity_poly.pdbx_strand_id
1 'polypeptide(L)'
;MSLLFIGIDPNTGDHESPTVWADLGKKELVLQGWRADPELEAECGALQLPGHAAGIPDTEAVIRIPARMMHMVREACDVVERAADLP
;
A
#
# COMPACT_ATOMS: atom_id res chain seq x y z
N MET A 1 -14.53 9.54 -8.70
CA MET A 1 -13.14 9.05 -8.63
C MET A 1 -12.24 10.23 -8.41
N SER A 2 -11.48 10.23 -7.32
CA SER A 2 -10.56 11.29 -6.94
C SER A 2 -9.24 10.65 -6.51
N LEU A 3 -8.66 9.89 -7.45
CA LEU A 3 -7.36 9.25 -7.28
C LEU A 3 -6.27 10.28 -7.55
N LEU A 4 -5.50 10.63 -6.52
CA LEU A 4 -4.38 11.55 -6.59
C LEU A 4 -3.07 10.76 -6.65
N PHE A 5 -2.26 11.01 -7.67
CA PHE A 5 -0.90 10.49 -7.75
C PHE A 5 0.01 11.19 -6.75
N ILE A 6 0.79 10.40 -6.00
CA ILE A 6 1.72 10.91 -4.99
C ILE A 6 3.17 10.73 -5.44
N GLY A 7 3.52 9.55 -5.95
CA GLY A 7 4.88 9.30 -6.40
C GLY A 7 5.11 7.88 -6.91
N ILE A 8 6.20 7.73 -7.65
CA ILE A 8 6.73 6.48 -8.18
C ILE A 8 8.17 6.34 -7.70
N ASP A 9 8.63 5.10 -7.50
CA ASP A 9 10.00 4.83 -7.11
C ASP A 9 11.02 5.48 -8.07
N PRO A 10 11.92 6.36 -7.58
CA PRO A 10 12.88 7.04 -8.45
C PRO A 10 14.01 6.13 -8.94
N ASN A 11 14.18 4.94 -8.36
CA ASN A 11 15.29 4.03 -8.66
C ASN A 11 14.90 2.86 -9.56
N THR A 12 13.65 2.78 -10.00
CA THR A 12 13.21 1.71 -10.89
C THR A 12 13.31 2.14 -12.35
N GLY A 13 13.97 1.32 -13.17
CA GLY A 13 13.91 1.47 -14.63
C GLY A 13 12.55 1.04 -15.20
N ASP A 14 12.45 0.88 -16.52
CA ASP A 14 11.19 0.65 -17.25
C ASP A 14 10.39 -0.62 -16.85
N HIS A 15 10.95 -1.50 -16.01
CA HIS A 15 10.35 -2.81 -15.69
C HIS A 15 9.76 -2.91 -14.29
N GLU A 16 10.04 -1.96 -13.41
CA GLU A 16 9.49 -1.93 -12.06
C GLU A 16 8.93 -0.54 -11.81
N SER A 17 7.78 -0.45 -11.16
CA SER A 17 7.15 0.84 -10.90
C SER A 17 6.31 0.79 -9.63
N PRO A 18 6.92 0.54 -8.45
CA PRO A 18 6.21 0.74 -7.19
C PRO A 18 5.68 2.18 -7.16
N THR A 19 4.39 2.34 -6.90
CA THR A 19 3.67 3.60 -7.08
C THR A 19 2.66 3.81 -5.96
N VAL A 20 2.51 5.06 -5.55
CA VAL A 20 1.62 5.48 -4.46
C VAL A 20 0.60 6.47 -4.98
N TRP A 21 -0.68 6.20 -4.69
CA TRP A 21 -1.79 7.11 -4.88
C TRP A 21 -2.64 7.23 -3.61
N ALA A 22 -3.42 8.30 -3.53
CA ALA A 22 -4.48 8.49 -2.54
C ALA A 22 -5.83 8.51 -3.24
N ASP A 23 -6.77 7.62 -2.87
CA ASP A 23 -8.16 7.72 -3.32
C ASP A 23 -8.95 8.56 -2.31
N LEU A 24 -9.16 9.83 -2.65
CA LEU A 24 -9.88 10.76 -1.78
C LEU A 24 -11.38 10.44 -1.67
N GLY A 25 -11.93 9.70 -2.63
CA GLY A 25 -13.35 9.40 -2.68
C GLY A 25 -13.70 8.25 -1.73
N LYS A 26 -12.78 7.30 -1.61
CA LYS A 26 -12.86 6.18 -0.66
C LYS A 26 -12.08 6.40 0.63
N LYS A 27 -11.27 7.46 0.70
CA LYS A 27 -10.37 7.78 1.82
C LYS A 27 -9.40 6.63 2.12
N GLU A 28 -8.78 6.09 1.07
CA GLU A 28 -7.84 4.96 1.17
C GLU A 28 -6.55 5.24 0.41
N LEU A 29 -5.47 4.54 0.81
CA LEU A 29 -4.23 4.50 0.05
C LEU A 29 -4.34 3.42 -1.04
N VAL A 30 -3.83 3.73 -2.22
CA VAL A 30 -3.68 2.75 -3.30
C VAL A 30 -2.19 2.58 -3.57
N LEU A 31 -1.70 1.35 -3.42
CA LEU A 31 -0.27 1.04 -3.47
C LEU A 31 -0.01 -0.04 -4.52
N GLN A 32 0.90 0.24 -5.45
CA GLN A 32 1.52 -0.75 -6.32
C GLN A 32 2.92 -1.05 -5.77
N GLY A 33 3.25 -2.32 -5.58
CA GLY A 33 4.55 -2.76 -5.09
C GLY A 33 4.97 -4.08 -5.72
N TRP A 34 6.10 -4.63 -5.27
CA TRP A 34 6.51 -5.97 -5.69
C TRP A 34 5.70 -7.03 -4.95
N ARG A 35 5.41 -8.14 -5.62
CA ARG A 35 4.75 -9.29 -4.97
C ARG A 35 5.68 -9.88 -3.92
N ALA A 36 5.12 -10.29 -2.80
CA ALA A 36 5.82 -11.15 -1.86
C ALA A 36 6.12 -12.51 -2.51
N ASP A 37 7.19 -13.15 -2.06
CA ASP A 37 7.43 -14.55 -2.38
C ASP A 37 6.60 -15.44 -1.43
N PRO A 38 6.43 -16.74 -1.75
CA PRO A 38 5.60 -17.63 -0.94
C PRO A 38 6.05 -17.76 0.52
N GLU A 39 7.34 -17.58 0.80
CA GLU A 39 7.88 -17.64 2.17
C GLU A 39 7.41 -16.43 2.98
N LEU A 40 7.54 -15.23 2.43
CA LEU A 40 7.07 -14.01 3.05
C LEU A 40 5.54 -13.97 3.16
N GLU A 41 4.80 -14.45 2.16
CA GLU A 41 3.34 -14.59 2.25
C GLU A 41 2.93 -15.55 3.38
N ALA A 42 3.62 -16.68 3.53
CA ALA A 42 3.35 -17.63 4.60
C ALA A 42 3.68 -17.04 5.99
N GLU A 43 4.78 -16.28 6.11
CA GLU A 43 5.13 -15.58 7.35
C GLU A 43 4.07 -14.55 7.75
N CYS A 44 3.63 -13.70 6.80
CA CYS A 44 2.56 -12.75 7.04
C CYS A 44 1.23 -13.44 7.41
N GLY A 45 0.86 -14.50 6.67
CA GLY A 45 -0.36 -15.27 6.92
C GLY A 45 -0.35 -16.06 8.23
N ALA A 46 0.82 -16.33 8.81
CA ALA A 46 0.94 -17.00 10.10
C ALA A 46 0.59 -16.10 11.29
N LEU A 47 0.41 -14.78 11.08
CA LEU A 47 0.05 -13.84 12.13
C LEU A 47 -1.33 -14.18 12.72
N GLN A 48 -1.35 -14.51 14.01
CA GLN A 48 -2.59 -14.77 14.74
C GLN A 48 -3.00 -13.56 15.57
N LEU A 49 -4.19 -13.04 15.30
CA LEU A 49 -4.80 -11.94 16.05
C LEU A 49 -6.14 -12.39 16.65
N PRO A 50 -6.49 -11.98 17.88
CA PRO A 50 -7.78 -12.29 18.47
C PRO A 50 -8.93 -11.85 17.55
N GLY A 51 -9.82 -12.79 17.20
CA GLY A 51 -10.97 -12.50 16.33
C GLY A 51 -10.69 -12.57 14.82
N HIS A 52 -9.48 -12.95 14.40
CA HIS A 52 -9.13 -13.12 12.99
C HIS A 52 -8.68 -14.55 12.69
N ALA A 53 -9.07 -15.07 11.52
CA ALA A 53 -8.56 -16.34 11.02
C ALA A 53 -7.08 -16.18 10.58
N ALA A 54 -6.31 -17.26 10.71
CA ALA A 54 -4.96 -17.31 10.13
C ALA A 54 -5.04 -17.45 8.59
N GLY A 55 -4.04 -16.91 7.90
CA GLY A 55 -3.93 -16.88 6.45
C GLY A 55 -4.26 -15.51 5.84
N ILE A 56 -3.98 -15.38 4.54
CA ILE A 56 -4.29 -14.20 3.73
C ILE A 56 -5.50 -14.56 2.85
N PRO A 57 -6.63 -13.81 2.93
CA PRO A 57 -7.78 -14.03 2.05
C PRO A 57 -7.46 -13.84 0.57
N ASP A 58 -8.19 -14.53 -0.31
CA ASP A 58 -8.00 -14.43 -1.78
C ASP A 58 -8.17 -13.01 -2.35
N THR A 59 -8.86 -12.13 -1.61
CA THR A 59 -9.08 -10.73 -1.97
C THR A 59 -7.98 -9.80 -1.48
N GLU A 60 -7.01 -10.31 -0.73
CA GLU A 60 -5.90 -9.56 -0.13
C GLU A 60 -4.55 -10.00 -0.72
N ALA A 61 -3.56 -9.14 -0.67
CA ALA A 61 -2.22 -9.44 -1.17
C ALA A 61 -1.16 -8.78 -0.29
N VAL A 62 -0.04 -9.48 -0.09
CA VAL A 62 1.15 -8.91 0.53
C VAL A 62 2.01 -8.29 -0.57
N ILE A 63 2.23 -6.99 -0.46
CA ILE A 63 3.10 -6.23 -1.37
C ILE A 63 4.28 -5.65 -0.61
N ARG A 64 5.42 -5.58 -1.30
CA ARG A 64 6.66 -5.00 -0.79
C ARG A 64 6.81 -3.59 -1.36
N ILE A 65 6.98 -2.61 -0.48
CA ILE A 65 7.28 -1.22 -0.84
C ILE A 65 8.69 -0.87 -0.33
N PRO A 66 9.57 -0.32 -1.18
CA PRO A 66 10.92 0.07 -0.79
C PRO A 66 10.94 1.17 0.28
N ALA A 67 11.87 1.06 1.24
CA ALA A 67 12.05 2.06 2.30
C ALA A 67 12.31 3.49 1.78
N ARG A 68 12.93 3.62 0.60
CA ARG A 68 13.15 4.93 -0.05
C ARG A 68 11.85 5.66 -0.42
N MET A 69 10.74 4.93 -0.60
CA MET A 69 9.43 5.51 -0.91
C MET A 69 8.64 5.91 0.33
N MET A 70 9.16 5.70 1.54
CA MET A 70 8.38 5.98 2.77
C MET A 70 7.94 7.44 2.88
N HIS A 71 8.69 8.39 2.32
CA HIS A 71 8.28 9.79 2.26
C HIS A 71 7.02 9.99 1.40
N MET A 72 6.88 9.26 0.29
CA MET A 72 5.67 9.29 -0.55
C MET A 72 4.48 8.66 0.15
N VAL A 73 4.69 7.55 0.88
CA VAL A 73 3.62 6.91 1.67
C VAL A 73 3.12 7.87 2.76
N ARG A 74 4.02 8.58 3.45
CA ARG A 74 3.64 9.58 4.45
C ARG A 74 2.83 10.73 3.85
N GLU A 75 3.27 11.29 2.72
CA GLU A 75 2.50 12.33 2.04
C GLU A 75 1.09 11.83 1.63
N ALA A 76 0.99 10.58 1.17
CA ALA A 76 -0.28 9.98 0.83
C ALA A 76 -1.21 9.85 2.05
N CYS A 77 -0.67 9.46 3.21
CA CYS A 77 -1.41 9.47 4.47
C CYS A 77 -1.93 10.88 4.78
N ASP A 78 -1.05 11.88 4.77
CA ASP A 78 -1.41 13.26 5.10
C ASP A 78 -2.49 13.80 4.14
N VAL A 79 -2.42 13.44 2.86
CA VAL A 79 -3.44 13.78 1.85
C VAL A 79 -4.80 13.16 2.18
N VAL A 80 -4.84 11.86 2.49
CA VAL A 80 -6.09 11.15 2.82
C VAL A 80 -6.69 11.69 4.11
N GLU A 81 -5.87 11.93 5.14
CA GLU A 81 -6.29 12.47 6.43
C GLU A 81 -6.88 13.88 6.27
N ARG A 82 -6.18 14.79 5.58
CA ARG A 82 -6.71 16.14 5.30
C ARG A 82 -8.04 16.11 4.56
N ALA A 83 -8.21 15.19 3.61
CA ALA A 83 -9.47 15.03 2.90
C ALA A 83 -10.58 14.44 3.77
N ALA A 84 -10.23 13.68 4.80
CA ALA A 84 -11.19 13.14 5.75
C ALA A 84 -11.73 14.20 6.71
N ASP A 85 -10.91 15.20 7.03
CA ASP A 85 -11.21 16.32 7.93
C ASP A 85 -11.92 17.50 7.25
N LEU A 86 -12.04 17.51 5.92
CA LEU A 86 -12.89 18.48 5.22
C LEU A 86 -14.38 18.16 5.46
N PRO A 87 -15.20 19.15 5.86
CA PRO A 87 -16.62 18.99 6.12
C PRO A 87 -17.45 18.60 4.88
#